data_AF-A0A9Q4FKS6-F1
#
_entry.id   AF-A0A9Q4FKS6-F1
#
_cell.length_a   1.000
_cell.length_b   1.000
_cell.length_c   1.000
_cell.angle_alpha   90.00
_cell.angle_beta   90.00
_cell.angle_gamma   90.00
#
_symmetry.space_group_name_H-M   'P 1'
#
loop_
_entity.id
_entity.type
_entity.pdbx_description
1 polymer ?
#
loop_
_entity_poly.entity_id
_entity_poly.type
_entity_poly.pdbx_seq_one_letter_code
_entity_poly.pdbx_strand_id
1 'polypeptide(L)'
;MIQKKEKEILLGIQYDDFCYAVDNDNEEFSHEILYIFCKCQELDYWGTLENVDIYIKINMTQIRNGDDFVFIVSFHKRNKPIEYLFK
;
A
#
# COMPACT_ATOMS: atom_id res chain seq x y z
N MET A 1 3.09 -16.77 1.04
CA MET A 1 3.52 -16.44 2.41
C MET A 1 4.03 -15.02 2.38
N ILE A 2 3.44 -14.10 3.15
CA ILE A 2 3.97 -12.74 3.32
C ILE A 2 5.28 -12.85 4.12
N GLN A 3 6.35 -12.23 3.64
CA GLN A 3 7.63 -12.22 4.34
C GLN A 3 7.53 -11.34 5.60
N LYS A 4 8.29 -11.66 6.65
CA LYS A 4 8.20 -10.98 7.96
C LYS A 4 8.24 -9.45 7.84
N LYS A 5 9.12 -8.92 6.99
CA LYS A 5 9.32 -7.47 6.79
C LYS A 5 8.13 -6.79 6.09
N GLU A 6 7.52 -7.43 5.09
CA GLU A 6 6.34 -6.90 4.39
C GLU A 6 5.16 -6.75 5.36
N LYS A 7 4.98 -7.74 6.24
CA LYS A 7 3.95 -7.70 7.30
C LYS A 7 4.23 -6.60 8.32
N GLU A 8 5.49 -6.42 8.73
CA GLU A 8 5.89 -5.33 9.62
C GLU A 8 5.61 -3.96 9.02
N ILE A 9 5.94 -3.74 7.74
CA ILE A 9 5.67 -2.49 7.03
C ILE A 9 4.17 -2.22 6.96
N LEU A 10 3.38 -3.22 6.58
CA LEU A 10 1.93 -3.11 6.46
C LEU A 10 1.26 -2.77 7.80
N LEU A 11 1.65 -3.46 8.88
CA LEU A 11 1.12 -3.20 10.22
C LEU A 11 1.62 -1.89 10.83
N GLY A 12 2.71 -1.32 10.29
CA GLY A 12 3.28 -0.06 10.72
C GLY A 12 2.73 1.18 10.01
N ILE A 13 1.83 1.02 9.02
CA ILE A 13 1.18 2.15 8.33
C ILE A 13 0.46 3.02 9.36
N GLN A 14 0.67 4.33 9.28
CA GLN A 14 0.01 5.34 10.11
C GLN A 14 -0.99 6.15 9.28
N TYR A 15 -1.87 6.90 9.94
CA TYR A 15 -2.89 7.68 9.24
C TYR A 15 -2.28 8.76 8.32
N ASP A 16 -1.12 9.31 8.69
CA ASP A 16 -0.38 10.33 7.93
C ASP A 16 0.46 9.75 6.78
N ASP A 17 0.60 8.43 6.70
CA ASP A 17 1.08 7.74 5.50
C ASP A 17 0.00 7.71 4.40
N PHE A 18 -1.28 7.99 4.71
CA PHE A 18 -2.36 8.00 3.73
C PHE A 18 -2.24 9.18 2.77
N CYS A 19 -2.32 8.89 1.47
CA CYS A 19 -2.21 9.87 0.39
C CYS A 19 -3.58 10.22 -0.18
N TYR A 20 -4.24 9.24 -0.79
CA TYR A 20 -5.56 9.42 -1.41
C TYR A 20 -6.19 8.06 -1.74
N ALA A 21 -7.48 8.09 -2.09
CA ALA A 21 -8.19 6.95 -2.66
C ALA A 21 -8.62 7.28 -4.09
N VAL A 22 -8.53 6.31 -4.99
CA VAL A 22 -8.94 6.43 -6.40
C VAL A 22 -9.68 5.18 -6.85
N ASP A 23 -10.57 5.32 -7.83
CA ASP A 23 -11.15 4.18 -8.52
C ASP A 23 -10.05 3.39 -9.24
N ASN A 24 -10.24 2.08 -9.38
CA ASN A 24 -9.29 1.26 -10.13
C ASN A 24 -9.39 1.56 -11.63
N ASP A 25 -8.28 1.98 -12.25
CA ASP A 25 -8.21 2.27 -13.69
C ASP A 25 -8.43 1.03 -14.58
N ASN A 26 -8.32 -0.18 -14.01
CA ASN A 26 -8.64 -1.41 -14.75
C ASN A 26 -10.16 -1.57 -14.86
N GLU A 27 -10.69 -1.55 -16.08
CA GLU A 27 -12.13 -1.65 -16.39
C GLU A 27 -12.82 -2.85 -15.70
N GLU A 28 -12.13 -3.98 -15.56
CA GLU A 28 -12.69 -5.16 -14.87
C GLU A 28 -12.93 -4.93 -13.38
N PHE A 29 -12.18 -4.01 -12.77
CA PHE A 29 -12.17 -3.73 -11.33
C PHE A 29 -12.60 -2.30 -11.01
N SER A 30 -13.22 -1.58 -11.94
CA SER A 30 -13.55 -0.15 -11.79
C SER A 30 -14.53 0.16 -10.65
N HIS A 31 -15.15 -0.87 -10.07
CA HIS A 31 -16.02 -0.79 -8.89
C HIS A 31 -15.24 -0.87 -7.57
N GLU A 32 -13.95 -1.17 -7.62
CA GLU A 32 -13.07 -1.28 -6.46
C GLU A 32 -12.34 0.04 -6.20
N ILE A 33 -12.21 0.40 -4.93
CA ILE A 33 -11.44 1.56 -4.48
C ILE A 33 -10.02 1.13 -4.13
N LEU A 34 -9.03 1.83 -4.71
CA LEU A 34 -7.62 1.69 -4.37
C LEU A 34 -7.22 2.75 -3.34
N TYR A 35 -6.77 2.30 -2.18
CA TYR A 35 -6.23 3.15 -1.12
C TYR A 35 -4.72 3.25 -1.27
N ILE A 36 -4.22 4.48 -1.38
CA ILE A 36 -2.81 4.77 -1.63
C ILE A 36 -2.16 5.31 -0.37
N PHE A 37 -1.06 4.69 0.03
CA PHE A 37 -0.20 5.13 1.12
C PHE A 37 1.23 5.35 0.63
N CYS A 38 1.97 6.22 1.30
CA CYS A 38 3.39 6.42 1.06
C CYS A 38 4.16 6.45 2.37
N LYS A 39 4.90 5.38 2.65
CA LYS A 39 5.64 5.21 3.90
C LYS A 39 7.15 5.25 3.64
N CYS A 40 7.88 6.10 4.36
CA CYS A 40 9.34 6.05 4.38
C CYS A 40 9.80 4.91 5.30
N GLN A 41 10.62 4.00 4.78
CA GLN A 41 11.10 2.84 5.50
C GLN A 41 12.57 2.59 5.19
N GLU A 42 13.38 2.36 6.21
CA GLU A 42 14.75 1.87 6.05
C GLU A 42 14.75 0.39 5.67
N LEU A 43 15.41 0.05 4.56
CA LEU A 43 15.51 -1.28 3.97
C LEU A 43 16.96 -1.64 3.64
N ASP A 44 17.28 -2.92 3.74
CA ASP A 44 18.58 -3.45 3.31
C ASP A 44 18.59 -3.71 1.80
N TYR A 45 19.55 -3.09 1.12
CA TYR A 45 19.88 -3.31 -0.28
C TYR A 45 21.30 -3.87 -0.37
N TRP A 46 21.41 -5.19 -0.20
CA TRP A 46 22.67 -5.94 -0.25
C TRP A 46 23.73 -5.43 0.75
N GLY A 47 23.31 -5.25 2.01
CA GLY A 47 24.17 -4.77 3.09
C GLY A 47 24.27 -3.25 3.20
N THR A 48 23.61 -2.50 2.32
CA THR A 48 23.47 -1.04 2.43
C THR A 48 22.07 -0.70 2.92
N LEU A 49 21.96 0.02 4.02
CA LEU A 49 20.67 0.52 4.50
C LEU A 49 20.28 1.79 3.72
N GLU A 50 19.10 1.77 3.10
CA GLU A 50 18.54 2.90 2.36
C GLU A 50 17.17 3.28 2.93
N ASN A 51 16.92 4.59 3.07
CA ASN A 51 15.58 5.10 3.29
C ASN A 51 14.82 5.11 1.96
N VAL A 52 13.75 4.34 1.89
CA VAL A 52 12.92 4.21 0.69
C VAL A 52 11.52 4.72 0.97
N ASP A 53 11.05 5.66 0.15
CA ASP A 53 9.62 5.97 0.06
C ASP A 53 8.92 4.80 -0.65
N ILE A 54 8.16 4.01 0.10
CA ILE A 54 7.38 2.90 -0.41
C ILE A 54 5.99 3.40 -0.74
N TYR A 55 5.64 3.33 -2.02
CA TYR A 55 4.31 3.56 -2.53
C TYR A 55 3.49 2.26 -2.42
N ILE A 56 2.46 2.28 -1.57
CA ILE A 56 1.66 1.11 -1.21
C ILE A 56 0.26 1.28 -1.79
N LYS A 57 -0.18 0.31 -2.60
CA LYS A 57 -1.58 0.22 -3.06
C LYS A 57 -2.28 -0.87 -2.28
N ILE A 58 -3.43 -0.56 -1.70
CA ILE A 58 -4.28 -1.53 -1.01
C ILE A 58 -5.65 -1.54 -1.69
N ASN A 59 -6.05 -2.71 -2.18
CA ASN A 59 -7.43 -2.99 -2.58
C ASN A 59 -8.08 -3.89 -1.54
N MET A 60 -9.36 -3.66 -1.22
CA MET A 60 -10.16 -4.50 -0.35
C MET A 60 -11.32 -5.08 -1.15
N THR A 61 -11.36 -6.41 -1.28
CA THR A 61 -12.48 -7.14 -1.89
C THR A 61 -13.18 -8.02 -0.86
N GLN A 62 -14.51 -8.03 -0.87
CA GLN A 62 -15.29 -8.95 -0.08
C GLN A 62 -15.34 -10.31 -0.78
N ILE A 63 -15.16 -11.41 -0.04
CA ILE A 63 -15.35 -12.76 -0.58
C ILE A 63 -16.69 -13.32 -0.10
N ARG A 64 -17.50 -13.85 -1.03
CA ARG A 64 -18.78 -14.60 -0.87
C ARG A 64 -19.61 -14.34 0.40
N ASN A 65 -20.83 -13.82 0.26
CA ASN A 65 -21.98 -13.92 1.21
C ASN A 65 -21.68 -13.88 2.73
N GLY A 66 -20.66 -13.14 3.19
CA GLY A 66 -20.25 -13.05 4.60
C GLY A 66 -19.34 -11.86 4.88
N ASP A 67 -18.82 -11.76 6.11
CA ASP A 67 -18.00 -10.63 6.59
C ASP A 67 -16.49 -10.76 6.28
N ASP A 68 -16.11 -11.70 5.41
CA ASP A 68 -14.72 -11.96 5.09
C ASP A 68 -14.22 -11.00 3.99
N PHE A 69 -13.07 -10.39 4.26
CA PHE A 69 -12.38 -9.48 3.35
C PHE A 69 -11.01 -10.02 2.96
N VAL A 70 -10.66 -9.83 1.70
CA VAL A 70 -9.32 -10.06 1.17
C VAL A 70 -8.71 -8.72 0.81
N PHE A 71 -7.52 -8.47 1.35
CA PHE A 71 -6.73 -7.30 1.02
C PHE A 71 -5.65 -7.68 0.02
N ILE A 72 -5.62 -7.01 -1.12
CA ILE A 72 -4.57 -7.13 -2.13
C ILE A 72 -3.64 -5.95 -1.95
N VAL A 73 -2.40 -6.22 -1.55
CA VAL A 73 -1.40 -5.21 -1.22
C VAL A 73 -0.25 -5.30 -2.22
N SER A 74 0.16 -4.17 -2.79
CA SER A 74 1.38 -4.09 -3.59
C SER A 74 2.29 -2.97 -3.10
N PHE A 75 3.59 -3.27 -3.04
CA PHE A 75 4.65 -2.35 -2.63
C PHE A 75 5.50 -1.96 -3.84
N HIS A 76 5.72 -0.67 -4.03
CA HIS A 76 6.55 -0.13 -5.11
C HIS A 76 7.51 0.90 -4.54
N LYS A 77 8.73 0.98 -5.07
CA LYS A 77 9.57 2.17 -4.82
C LYS A 77 8.89 3.37 -5.47
N ARG A 78 8.72 4.47 -4.72
CA ARG A 78 8.09 5.69 -5.25
C ARG A 78 8.90 6.21 -6.43
N ASN A 79 8.22 6.37 -7.58
CA ASN A 79 8.83 6.84 -8.84
C ASN A 79 8.17 8.11 -9.40
N LYS A 80 7.13 8.63 -8.74
CA LYS A 80 6.40 9.85 -9.10
C LYS A 80 6.19 10.73 -7.86
N PRO A 81 5.94 12.05 -8.04
CA PRO A 81 5.44 12.90 -6.97
C PRO A 81 4.17 12.31 -6.36
N ILE A 82 3.98 12.52 -5.06
CA ILE A 82 2.77 12.10 -4.35
C ILE A 82 2.31 13.21 -3.40
N GLU A 83 1.00 13.39 -3.34
CA GLU A 83 0.35 14.32 -2.42
C GLU A 83 -0.12 13.54 -1.19
N TYR A 84 0.21 14.06 -0.01
CA TYR A 84 -0.20 13.49 1.27
C TYR A 84 -1.45 14.21 1.76
N LEU A 85 -2.45 13.49 2.25
CA LEU A 85 -3.70 14.13 2.68
C LEU A 85 -3.53 14.94 3.97
N PHE A 86 -2.67 14.49 4.88
CA PHE A 86 -2.59 14.99 6.26
C PHE A 86 -1.31 15.79 6.56
N LYS A 87 -0.61 16.30 5.54
CA LYS A 87 0.59 17.13 5.70
C LYS A 87 0.31 18.63 5.61
#